data_AF-A0A958XEH0-F1
#
_entry.id   AF-A0A958XEH0-F1
#
_cell.length_a   1.000
_cell.length_b   1.000
_cell.length_c   1.000
_cell.angle_alpha   90.00
_cell.angle_beta   90.00
_cell.angle_gamma   90.00
#
_symmetry.space_group_name_H-M   'P 1'
#
loop_
_entity.id
_entity.type
_entity.pdbx_description
1 polymer ?
#
loop_
_entity_poly.entity_id
_entity_poly.type
_entity_poly.pdbx_seq_one_letter_code
_entity_poly.pdbx_strand_id
1 'polypeptide(L)'
;VKDFDLEEKEQALLQSQVRNQQLIIIFLCLLLLGATISLYFIVKNVRRRRQANQLLLLKSLRTQMNPHFIFNALNSVNNFISRNDERAANKFLSNFARLMRMVLDHSQKDFISFEEEVDLLELYLELEHFRFRDKFDYTFEKSPDIDYAAIDLPPMLLQPFVENAIWHGL
;
A
#
# COMPACT_ATOMS: atom_id res chain seq x y z
N VAL A 1 -24.88 46.40 -65.89
CA VAL A 1 -23.85 45.34 -66.07
C VAL A 1 -22.86 45.36 -64.92
N LYS A 2 -22.18 46.48 -64.65
CA LYS A 2 -21.21 46.61 -63.54
C LYS A 2 -21.78 46.38 -62.13
N ASP A 3 -23.03 46.80 -61.88
CA ASP A 3 -23.68 46.64 -60.56
C ASP A 3 -24.16 45.21 -60.30
N PHE A 4 -24.60 44.50 -61.36
CA PHE A 4 -25.00 43.09 -61.28
C PHE A 4 -23.80 42.17 -60.99
N ASP A 5 -22.64 42.45 -61.62
CA ASP A 5 -21.37 41.77 -61.32
C ASP A 5 -20.85 42.06 -59.90
N LEU A 6 -21.22 43.20 -59.30
CA LEU A 6 -20.84 43.56 -57.93
C LEU A 6 -21.66 42.77 -56.91
N GLU A 7 -22.99 42.71 -57.11
CA GLU A 7 -23.90 41.95 -56.24
C GLU A 7 -23.59 40.45 -56.25
N GLU A 8 -23.27 39.86 -57.40
CA GLU A 8 -22.89 38.44 -57.50
C GLU A 8 -21.60 38.14 -56.74
N LYS A 9 -20.62 39.05 -56.79
CA LYS A 9 -19.37 38.95 -56.02
C LYS A 9 -19.59 39.10 -54.53
N GLU A 10 -20.45 40.01 -54.09
CA GLU A 10 -20.79 40.17 -52.67
C GLU A 10 -21.52 38.93 -52.13
N GLN A 11 -22.46 38.37 -52.89
CA GLN A 11 -23.14 37.12 -52.52
C GLN A 11 -22.16 35.94 -52.45
N ALA A 12 -21.24 35.82 -53.41
CA ALA A 12 -20.21 34.77 -53.38
C ALA A 12 -19.23 34.95 -52.20
N LEU A 13 -18.89 36.20 -51.85
CA LEU A 13 -18.06 36.52 -50.70
C LEU A 13 -18.75 36.14 -49.38
N LEU A 14 -20.02 36.52 -49.22
CA LEU A 14 -20.85 36.17 -48.06
C LEU A 14 -21.00 34.65 -47.93
N GLN A 15 -21.28 33.94 -49.02
CA GLN A 15 -21.34 32.48 -49.02
C GLN A 15 -20.00 31.84 -48.61
N SER A 16 -18.88 32.36 -49.12
CA SER A 16 -17.56 31.88 -48.74
C SER A 16 -17.24 32.17 -47.26
N GLN A 17 -17.66 33.31 -46.73
CA GLN A 17 -17.52 33.65 -45.31
C GLN A 17 -18.33 32.70 -44.41
N VAL A 18 -19.61 32.45 -44.75
CA VAL A 18 -20.48 31.52 -44.01
C VAL A 18 -19.90 30.10 -44.03
N ARG A 19 -19.41 29.63 -45.19
CA ARG A 19 -18.76 28.31 -45.31
C ARG A 19 -17.53 28.20 -44.40
N ASN A 20 -16.68 29.22 -44.37
CA ASN A 20 -15.49 29.22 -43.50
C ASN A 20 -15.87 29.22 -42.01
N GLN A 21 -16.89 29.99 -41.62
CA GLN A 21 -17.42 29.99 -40.25
C GLN A 21 -17.97 28.61 -39.85
N GLN A 22 -18.71 27.94 -40.73
CA GLN A 22 -19.22 26.59 -40.47
C GLN A 22 -18.10 25.57 -40.26
N LEU A 23 -17.03 25.63 -41.07
CA LEU A 23 -15.87 24.75 -40.91
C LEU A 23 -15.16 24.96 -39.56
N ILE A 24 -14.99 26.20 -39.13
CA ILE A 24 -14.40 26.53 -37.82
C ILE A 24 -15.27 25.99 -36.68
N ILE A 25 -16.59 26.17 -36.74
CA ILE A 25 -17.51 25.66 -35.72
C ILE A 25 -17.44 24.13 -35.63
N ILE A 26 -17.49 23.44 -36.77
CA ILE A 26 -17.38 21.96 -36.81
C ILE A 26 -16.05 21.51 -36.20
N PHE A 27 -14.95 22.17 -36.56
CA PHE A 27 -13.63 21.88 -36.01
C PHE A 27 -13.58 22.06 -34.49
N LEU A 28 -14.12 23.17 -33.97
CA LEU A 28 -14.20 23.43 -32.53
C LEU A 28 -15.08 22.39 -31.80
N CYS A 29 -16.21 22.01 -32.39
CA CYS A 29 -17.08 20.96 -31.85
C CYS A 29 -16.35 19.61 -31.78
N LEU A 30 -15.60 19.24 -32.82
CA LEU A 30 -14.80 18.02 -32.84
C LEU A 30 -13.68 18.05 -31.80
N LEU A 31 -13.02 19.20 -31.63
CA LEU A 31 -12.01 19.39 -30.59
C LEU A 31 -12.60 19.22 -29.19
N LEU A 32 -13.76 19.83 -28.93
CA LEU A 32 -14.45 19.77 -27.65
C LEU A 32 -14.94 18.34 -27.35
N LEU A 33 -15.46 17.64 -28.36
CA LEU A 33 -15.80 16.22 -28.26
C LEU A 33 -14.57 15.36 -27.93
N GLY A 34 -13.46 15.58 -28.65
CA GLY A 34 -12.20 14.88 -28.39
C GLY A 34 -11.66 15.13 -26.97
N ALA A 35 -11.76 16.37 -26.49
CA ALA A 35 -11.34 16.74 -25.14
C ALA A 35 -12.19 16.06 -24.06
N THR A 36 -13.51 16.00 -24.22
CA THR A 36 -14.40 15.33 -23.26
C THR A 36 -14.18 13.82 -23.24
N ILE A 37 -13.98 13.19 -24.39
CA ILE A 37 -13.62 11.76 -24.50
C ILE A 37 -12.28 11.50 -23.82
N SER A 38 -11.26 12.30 -24.12
CA SER A 38 -9.93 12.19 -23.50
C SER A 38 -10.01 12.32 -21.98
N LEU A 39 -10.72 13.34 -21.48
CA LEU A 39 -10.93 13.54 -20.04
C LEU A 39 -11.63 12.35 -19.39
N TYR A 40 -12.67 11.80 -20.02
CA TYR A 40 -13.35 10.59 -19.55
C TYR A 40 -12.37 9.41 -19.42
N PHE A 41 -11.53 9.17 -20.43
CA PHE A 41 -10.54 8.08 -20.39
C PHE A 41 -9.46 8.32 -19.33
N ILE A 42 -8.98 9.55 -19.16
CA ILE A 42 -8.00 9.90 -18.13
C ILE A 42 -8.58 9.61 -16.74
N VAL A 43 -9.78 10.11 -16.43
CA VAL A 43 -10.44 9.90 -15.13
C VAL A 43 -10.66 8.42 -14.87
N LYS A 44 -11.11 7.67 -15.88
CA LYS A 44 -11.32 6.21 -15.78
C LYS A 44 -10.01 5.47 -15.49
N ASN A 45 -8.92 5.85 -16.15
CA ASN A 45 -7.60 5.27 -15.92
C ASN A 45 -7.05 5.58 -14.53
N VAL A 46 -7.22 6.81 -14.04
CA VAL A 46 -6.82 7.20 -12.68
C VAL A 46 -7.58 6.38 -11.64
N ARG A 47 -8.90 6.17 -11.81
CA ARG A 47 -9.71 5.34 -10.90
C ARG A 47 -9.23 3.88 -10.88
N ARG A 48 -8.95 3.29 -12.05
CA ARG A 48 -8.43 1.92 -12.15
C ARG A 48 -7.07 1.76 -11.46
N ARG A 49 -6.17 2.73 -11.65
CA ARG A 49 -4.86 2.75 -10.97
C ARG A 49 -5.01 2.82 -9.46
N ARG A 50 -5.92 3.66 -8.94
CA ARG A 50 -6.20 3.74 -7.50
C ARG A 50 -6.70 2.40 -6.94
N GLN A 51 -7.64 1.75 -7.61
CA GLN A 51 -8.15 0.45 -7.19
C GLN A 51 -7.07 -0.63 -7.20
N ALA A 52 -6.24 -0.66 -8.25
CA ALA A 52 -5.11 -1.59 -8.34
C ALA A 52 -4.09 -1.35 -7.21
N ASN A 53 -3.74 -0.09 -6.94
CA ASN A 53 -2.83 0.27 -5.84
C ASN A 53 -3.40 -0.11 -4.48
N GLN A 54 -4.70 0.12 -4.23
CA GLN A 54 -5.35 -0.30 -2.99
C GLN A 54 -5.35 -1.81 -2.82
N LEU A 55 -5.62 -2.56 -3.89
CA LEU A 55 -5.59 -4.02 -3.86
C LEU A 55 -4.17 -4.55 -3.62
N LEU A 56 -3.16 -3.92 -4.22
CA LEU A 56 -1.75 -4.24 -3.99
C LEU A 56 -1.34 -3.96 -2.55
N LEU A 57 -1.75 -2.81 -1.99
CA LEU A 57 -1.51 -2.48 -0.59
C LEU A 57 -2.18 -3.50 0.34
N LEU A 58 -3.45 -3.82 0.12
CA LEU A 58 -4.16 -4.86 0.90
C LEU A 58 -3.51 -6.24 0.77
N LYS A 59 -3.02 -6.59 -0.42
CA LYS A 59 -2.32 -7.85 -0.65
C LYS A 59 -0.97 -7.86 0.07
N SER A 60 -0.23 -6.76 0.03
CA SER A 60 1.03 -6.57 0.77
C SER A 60 0.81 -6.72 2.27
N LEU A 61 -0.16 -5.99 2.83
CA LEU A 61 -0.58 -6.08 4.24
C LEU A 61 -0.96 -7.51 4.62
N ARG A 62 -1.71 -8.23 3.77
CA ARG A 62 -2.08 -9.62 4.00
C ARG A 62 -0.89 -10.57 3.96
N THR A 63 0.11 -10.32 3.12
CA THR A 63 1.34 -11.14 3.08
C THR A 63 2.20 -10.89 4.31
N GLN A 64 2.24 -9.66 4.81
CA GLN A 64 2.95 -9.32 6.04
C GLN A 64 2.27 -9.91 7.29
N MET A 65 0.94 -10.04 7.28
CA MET A 65 0.18 -10.78 8.29
C MET A 65 0.16 -12.28 7.97
N ASN A 66 1.26 -12.99 8.25
CA ASN A 66 1.41 -14.42 7.96
C ASN A 66 0.24 -15.24 8.54
N PRO A 67 -0.64 -15.85 7.70
CA PRO A 67 -1.81 -16.58 8.18
C PRO A 67 -1.48 -17.77 9.10
N HIS A 68 -0.31 -18.38 8.88
CA HIS A 68 0.18 -19.46 9.74
C HIS A 68 0.54 -18.92 11.13
N PHE A 69 1.20 -17.76 11.21
CA PHE A 69 1.50 -17.11 12.49
C PHE A 69 0.23 -16.76 13.26
N ILE A 70 -0.78 -16.20 12.58
CA ILE A 70 -2.09 -15.88 13.20
C ILE A 70 -2.76 -17.15 13.74
N PHE A 71 -2.80 -18.22 12.95
CA PHE A 71 -3.39 -19.49 13.37
C PHE A 71 -2.66 -20.08 14.59
N ASN A 72 -1.33 -20.04 14.57
CA ASN A 72 -0.50 -20.53 15.68
C ASN A 72 -0.67 -19.70 16.96
N ALA A 73 -0.77 -18.38 16.82
CA ALA A 73 -1.05 -17.49 17.94
C ALA A 73 -2.41 -17.81 18.59
N LEU A 74 -3.46 -17.99 17.79
CA LEU A 74 -4.79 -18.36 18.29
C LEU A 74 -4.82 -19.74 18.96
N ASN A 75 -4.09 -20.72 18.39
CA ASN A 75 -3.94 -22.04 19.04
C ASN A 75 -3.20 -21.96 20.37
N SER A 76 -2.21 -21.08 20.49
CA SER A 76 -1.47 -20.87 21.74
C SER A 76 -2.41 -20.31 22.81
N VAL A 77 -3.24 -19.31 22.46
CA VAL A 77 -4.28 -18.77 23.35
C VAL A 77 -5.26 -19.88 23.78
N ASN A 78 -5.76 -20.68 22.85
CA ASN A 78 -6.63 -21.83 23.18
C ASN A 78 -5.94 -22.83 24.12
N ASN A 79 -4.62 -23.06 23.97
CA ASN A 79 -3.87 -23.93 24.85
C ASN A 79 -3.77 -23.39 26.28
N PHE A 80 -3.53 -22.08 26.45
CA PHE A 80 -3.52 -21.43 27.76
C PHE A 80 -4.89 -21.48 28.43
N ILE A 81 -5.96 -21.18 27.69
CA ILE A 81 -7.34 -21.29 28.19
C ILE A 81 -7.64 -22.74 28.61
N SER A 82 -7.27 -23.73 27.79
CA SER A 82 -7.48 -25.16 28.10
C SER A 82 -6.71 -25.62 29.35
N ARG A 83 -5.66 -24.88 29.74
CA ARG A 83 -4.85 -25.13 30.95
C ARG A 83 -5.31 -24.31 32.15
N ASN A 84 -6.41 -23.56 32.04
CA ASN A 84 -6.87 -22.58 33.03
C ASN A 84 -5.82 -21.51 33.38
N ASP A 85 -4.92 -21.18 32.44
CA ASP A 85 -3.96 -20.09 32.59
C ASP A 85 -4.45 -18.83 31.87
N GLU A 86 -5.52 -18.23 32.43
CA GLU A 86 -6.13 -17.03 31.87
C GLU A 86 -5.17 -15.84 31.83
N ARG A 87 -4.23 -15.75 32.79
CA ARG A 87 -3.26 -14.66 32.83
C ARG A 87 -2.29 -14.74 31.67
N ALA A 88 -1.72 -15.93 31.40
CA ALA A 88 -0.85 -16.13 30.26
C ALA A 88 -1.60 -15.92 28.94
N ALA A 89 -2.85 -16.39 28.83
CA ALA A 89 -3.69 -16.19 27.65
C ALA A 89 -3.90 -14.70 27.34
N ASN A 90 -4.25 -13.90 28.34
CA ASN A 90 -4.46 -12.46 28.19
C ASN A 90 -3.16 -11.71 27.86
N LYS A 91 -2.04 -12.05 28.53
CA LYS A 91 -0.73 -11.46 28.23
C LYS A 91 -0.33 -11.73 26.77
N PHE A 92 -0.43 -12.99 26.35
CA PHE A 92 -0.08 -13.40 24.99
C PHE A 92 -0.96 -12.70 23.95
N LEU A 93 -2.28 -12.63 24.17
CA LEU A 93 -3.19 -11.95 23.26
C LEU A 93 -2.92 -10.44 23.16
N SER A 94 -2.58 -9.80 24.28
CA SER A 94 -2.22 -8.37 24.30
C SER A 94 -0.92 -8.11 23.52
N ASN A 95 0.12 -8.92 23.74
CA ASN A 95 1.38 -8.84 23.02
C ASN A 95 1.19 -9.13 21.52
N PHE A 96 0.38 -10.12 21.17
CA PHE A 96 0.03 -10.42 19.78
C PHE A 96 -0.70 -9.25 19.11
N ALA A 97 -1.70 -8.66 19.77
CA ALA A 97 -2.41 -7.50 19.23
C ALA A 97 -1.47 -6.28 19.05
N ARG A 98 -0.53 -6.07 19.98
CA ARG A 98 0.51 -5.04 19.86
C ARG A 98 1.42 -5.30 18.66
N LEU A 99 1.91 -6.53 18.49
CA LEU A 99 2.76 -6.91 17.36
C LEU A 99 2.04 -6.65 16.03
N MET A 100 0.79 -7.11 15.91
CA MET A 100 0.01 -6.90 14.69
C MET A 100 -0.20 -5.42 14.36
N ARG A 101 -0.39 -4.57 15.38
CA ARG A 101 -0.48 -3.12 15.19
C ARG A 101 0.84 -2.54 14.68
N MET A 102 1.97 -2.92 15.29
CA MET A 102 3.29 -2.47 14.86
C MET A 102 3.59 -2.90 13.42
N VAL A 103 3.30 -4.15 13.04
CA VAL A 103 3.44 -4.62 11.65
C VAL A 103 2.63 -3.75 10.69
N LEU A 104 1.35 -3.50 11.00
CA LEU A 104 0.48 -2.68 10.16
C LEU A 104 0.93 -1.21 10.09
N ASP A 105 1.43 -0.65 11.17
CA ASP A 105 1.89 0.74 11.21
C ASP A 105 3.22 0.88 10.44
N HIS A 106 4.16 -0.06 10.61
CA HIS A 106 5.45 -0.06 9.93
C HIS A 106 5.29 -0.33 8.43
N SER A 107 4.36 -1.20 8.03
CA SER A 107 4.06 -1.52 6.63
C SER A 107 3.64 -0.33 5.76
N GLN A 108 3.16 0.74 6.40
CA GLN A 108 2.72 1.96 5.73
C GLN A 108 3.83 2.99 5.59
N LYS A 109 4.99 2.75 6.21
CA LYS A 109 6.17 3.60 6.15
C LYS A 109 7.15 3.04 5.11
N ASP A 110 7.81 3.92 4.37
CA ASP A 110 8.88 3.52 3.45
C ASP A 110 10.14 3.08 4.21
N PHE A 111 10.41 3.71 5.36
CA PHE A 111 11.53 3.43 6.24
C PHE A 111 11.11 3.54 7.71
N ILE A 112 11.76 2.76 8.56
CA ILE A 112 11.70 2.83 10.03
C ILE A 112 13.12 2.86 10.59
N SER A 113 13.27 3.36 11.80
CA SER A 113 14.57 3.30 12.48
C SER A 113 14.93 1.84 12.80
N PHE A 114 16.24 1.56 12.90
CA PHE A 114 16.71 0.23 13.32
C PHE A 114 16.18 -0.13 14.71
N GLU A 115 16.03 0.86 15.60
CA GLU A 115 15.45 0.65 16.92
C GLU A 115 13.99 0.18 16.84
N GLU A 116 13.15 0.79 15.99
CA GLU A 116 11.77 0.34 15.76
C GLU A 116 11.70 -1.09 15.20
N GLU A 117 12.63 -1.49 14.33
CA GLU A 117 12.71 -2.87 13.81
C GLU A 117 13.12 -3.85 14.93
N VAL A 118 14.06 -3.50 15.80
CA VAL A 118 14.45 -4.37 16.93
C VAL A 118 13.29 -4.53 17.91
N ASP A 119 12.58 -3.46 18.25
CA ASP A 119 11.41 -3.55 19.13
C ASP A 119 10.32 -4.49 18.58
N LEU A 120 10.14 -4.49 17.26
CA LEU A 120 9.24 -5.41 16.57
C LEU A 120 9.73 -6.87 16.70
N LEU A 121 11.02 -7.10 16.48
CA LEU A 121 11.64 -8.44 16.56
C LEU A 121 11.66 -8.99 17.99
N GLU A 122 11.91 -8.16 19.00
CA GLU A 122 11.87 -8.55 20.40
C GLU A 122 10.48 -9.06 20.80
N LEU A 123 9.43 -8.32 20.42
CA LEU A 123 8.06 -8.73 20.69
C LEU A 123 7.67 -9.99 19.91
N TYR A 124 8.14 -10.13 18.68
CA TYR A 124 7.96 -11.34 17.88
C TYR A 124 8.61 -12.56 18.54
N LEU A 125 9.88 -12.43 18.97
CA LEU A 125 10.62 -13.50 19.63
C LEU A 125 10.03 -13.85 20.99
N GLU A 126 9.55 -12.88 21.79
CA GLU A 126 8.85 -13.17 23.05
C GLU A 126 7.63 -14.07 22.81
N LEU A 127 6.82 -13.77 21.78
CA LEU A 127 5.66 -14.58 21.43
C LEU A 127 6.03 -15.98 20.92
N GLU A 128 7.03 -16.06 20.05
CA GLU A 128 7.53 -17.34 19.51
C GLU A 128 8.13 -18.22 20.62
N HIS A 129 8.93 -17.65 21.50
CA HIS A 129 9.52 -18.34 22.65
C HIS A 129 8.44 -18.90 23.59
N PHE A 130 7.45 -18.06 23.91
CA PHE A 130 6.32 -18.47 24.75
C PHE A 130 5.49 -19.58 24.09
N ARG A 131 5.32 -19.53 22.76
CA ARG A 131 4.62 -20.57 21.99
C ARG A 131 5.37 -21.89 22.02
N PHE A 132 6.68 -21.86 21.86
CA PHE A 132 7.52 -23.05 21.83
C PHE A 132 7.92 -23.56 23.21
N ARG A 133 7.47 -22.91 24.31
CA ARG A 133 7.76 -23.30 25.70
C ARG A 133 9.25 -23.46 25.95
N ASP A 134 9.99 -22.42 25.61
CA ASP A 134 11.42 -22.29 25.92
C ASP A 134 12.30 -23.37 25.25
N LYS A 135 11.86 -23.89 24.09
CA LYS A 135 12.64 -24.83 23.27
C LYS A 135 13.84 -24.21 22.57
N PHE A 136 13.96 -22.89 22.58
CA PHE A 136 15.08 -22.15 22.04
C PHE A 136 15.32 -20.92 22.91
N ASP A 137 16.58 -20.48 23.00
CA ASP A 137 16.95 -19.23 23.65
C ASP A 137 17.32 -18.19 22.61
N TYR A 138 17.18 -16.91 22.95
CA TYR A 138 17.57 -15.80 22.10
C TYR A 138 18.20 -14.69 22.92
N THR A 139 19.10 -13.93 22.29
CA THR A 139 19.76 -12.76 22.88
C THR A 139 19.86 -11.66 21.83
N PHE A 140 19.75 -10.41 22.27
CA PHE A 140 19.99 -9.23 21.44
C PHE A 140 21.25 -8.53 21.94
N GLU A 141 22.28 -8.48 21.09
CA GLU A 141 23.52 -7.78 21.39
C GLU A 141 23.61 -6.51 20.53
N LYS A 142 23.57 -5.36 21.18
CA LYS A 142 23.72 -4.03 20.57
C LYS A 142 25.09 -3.45 20.93
N SER A 143 25.81 -2.95 19.94
CA SER A 143 27.06 -2.21 20.16
C SER A 143 26.75 -0.82 20.70
N PRO A 144 27.38 -0.38 21.81
CA PRO A 144 27.10 0.94 22.39
C PRO A 144 27.59 2.11 21.52
N ASP A 145 28.48 1.84 20.56
CA ASP A 145 29.10 2.87 19.71
C ASP A 145 28.24 3.25 18.49
N ILE A 146 27.05 2.65 18.36
CA ILE A 146 26.16 2.83 17.22
C ILE A 146 24.87 3.51 17.69
N ASP A 147 24.53 4.65 17.06
CA ASP A 147 23.23 5.28 17.20
C ASP A 147 22.21 4.59 16.27
N TYR A 148 21.56 3.55 16.79
CA TYR A 148 20.56 2.78 16.04
C TYR A 148 19.29 3.57 15.71
N ALA A 149 19.00 4.65 16.45
CA ALA A 149 17.84 5.50 16.17
C ALA A 149 18.07 6.36 14.91
N ALA A 150 19.32 6.63 14.55
CA ALA A 150 19.69 7.41 13.36
C ALA A 150 19.82 6.55 12.08
N ILE A 151 19.67 5.23 12.17
CA ILE A 151 19.78 4.31 11.04
C ILE A 151 18.39 3.96 10.53
N ASP A 152 18.07 4.39 9.31
CA ASP A 152 16.83 4.05 8.63
C ASP A 152 16.97 2.78 7.79
N LEU A 153 15.96 1.90 7.88
CA LEU A 153 15.88 0.67 7.10
C LEU A 153 14.45 0.39 6.61
N PRO A 154 14.29 -0.33 5.49
CA PRO A 154 12.98 -0.80 5.06
C PRO A 154 12.36 -1.70 6.14
N PRO A 155 11.08 -1.52 6.50
CA PRO A 155 10.43 -2.30 7.54
C PRO A 155 10.44 -3.80 7.23
N MET A 156 10.53 -4.64 8.26
CA MET A 156 10.51 -6.10 8.15
C MET A 156 11.68 -6.68 7.34
N LEU A 157 12.78 -5.94 7.21
CA LEU A 157 13.98 -6.41 6.50
C LEU A 157 14.66 -7.57 7.24
N LEU A 158 14.71 -7.51 8.57
CA LEU A 158 15.44 -8.48 9.40
C LEU A 158 14.56 -9.68 9.77
N GLN A 159 13.24 -9.48 9.79
CA GLN A 159 12.27 -10.50 10.18
C GLN A 159 12.44 -11.84 9.44
N PRO A 160 12.60 -11.93 8.11
CA PRO A 160 12.76 -13.21 7.42
C PRO A 160 13.96 -14.03 7.90
N PHE A 161 15.05 -13.37 8.33
CA PHE A 161 16.22 -14.05 8.85
C PHE A 161 15.96 -14.64 10.24
N VAL A 162 15.26 -13.88 11.08
CA VAL A 162 14.85 -14.34 12.42
C VAL A 162 13.84 -15.49 12.31
N GLU A 163 12.83 -15.36 11.44
CA GLU A 163 11.84 -16.43 11.18
C GLU A 163 12.53 -17.72 10.71
N ASN A 164 13.46 -17.61 9.75
CA ASN A 164 14.22 -18.76 9.26
C ASN A 164 15.08 -19.39 10.35
N ALA A 165 15.73 -18.58 11.20
CA ALA A 165 16.56 -19.08 12.29
C ALA A 165 15.75 -19.90 13.31
N ILE A 166 14.53 -19.44 13.64
CA ILE A 166 13.63 -20.18 14.54
C ILE A 166 13.16 -21.47 13.88
N TRP A 167 12.62 -21.40 12.65
CA TRP A 167 11.95 -22.56 12.04
C TRP A 167 12.91 -23.65 11.58
N HIS A 168 14.13 -23.29 11.15
CA HIS A 168 15.15 -24.27 10.80
C HIS A 168 16.02 -24.68 11.99
N GLY A 169 16.07 -23.87 13.05
CA GLY A 169 16.82 -24.18 14.27
C GLY A 169 16.07 -25.09 15.24
N LEU A 170 14.74 -25.24 15.10
CA LEU A 170 13.86 -26.08 15.93
C LEU A 170 13.56 -27.45 15.33
#